data_AF-A0A6I2TXP4-F1
#
_entry.id   AF-A0A6I2TXP4-F1
#
_cell.length_a   1.000
_cell.length_b   1.000
_cell.length_c   1.000
_cell.angle_alpha   90.00
_cell.angle_beta   90.00
_cell.angle_gamma   90.00
#
_symmetry.space_group_name_H-M   'P 1'
#
loop_
_entity.id
_entity.type
_entity.pdbx_description
1 polymer ?
#
loop_
_entity_poly.entity_id
_entity_poly.type
_entity_poly.pdbx_seq_one_letter_code
_entity_poly.pdbx_strand_id
1 'polypeptide(L)'
;MNRLYETEIQVDSIKQVNAAILSVLEGREPQFENMVQFFTENQFSLLKAIAKDSIVAQPTSGKFIKEHKLSGASSVKAALKILEDKELVYRTNEGYVIYDRFMDLWLKRI
;
A
#
# COMPACT_ATOMS: atom_id res chain seq x y z
N MET A 1 -23.10 -12.73 13.15
CA MET A 1 -24.23 -12.16 12.39
C MET A 1 -23.66 -11.19 11.36
N ASN A 2 -23.90 -11.45 10.07
CA ASN A 2 -23.39 -10.66 8.95
C ASN A 2 -24.19 -9.36 8.79
N ARG A 3 -23.55 -8.20 9.05
CA ARG A 3 -24.12 -6.85 8.80
C ARG A 3 -24.29 -6.51 7.31
N LEU A 4 -23.90 -7.41 6.41
CA LEU A 4 -23.92 -7.21 4.95
C LEU A 4 -25.30 -7.41 4.30
N TYR A 5 -26.30 -7.93 5.02
CA TYR A 5 -27.63 -8.21 4.46
C TYR A 5 -28.71 -7.17 4.80
N GLU A 6 -28.37 -6.11 5.53
CA GLU A 6 -29.37 -5.17 6.07
C GLU A 6 -29.61 -3.95 5.17
N THR A 7 -28.94 -3.86 4.02
CA THR A 7 -29.10 -2.72 3.11
C THR A 7 -29.34 -3.21 1.68
N GLU A 8 -30.61 -3.20 1.26
CA GLU A 8 -31.01 -3.26 -0.14
C GLU A 8 -30.62 -1.97 -0.88
N ILE A 9 -29.33 -1.61 -0.87
CA ILE A 9 -28.85 -0.53 -1.72
C ILE A 9 -28.63 -1.13 -3.09
N GLN A 10 -29.57 -0.91 -4.00
CA GLN A 10 -29.30 -0.97 -5.43
C GLN A 10 -28.08 -0.08 -5.68
N VAL A 11 -26.96 -0.70 -6.06
CA VAL A 11 -25.74 0.03 -6.41
C VAL A 11 -25.96 0.62 -7.81
N ASP A 12 -26.63 1.77 -7.85
CA ASP A 12 -27.04 2.43 -9.10
C ASP A 12 -25.95 3.33 -9.67
N SER A 13 -24.86 3.57 -8.92
CA SER A 13 -23.77 4.43 -9.41
C SER A 13 -22.39 4.11 -8.84
N ILE A 14 -21.37 4.29 -9.68
CA ILE A 14 -19.94 4.27 -9.30
C ILE A 14 -19.65 5.25 -8.14
N LYS A 15 -20.43 6.33 -8.01
CA LYS A 15 -20.29 7.30 -6.93
C LYS A 15 -20.59 6.70 -5.55
N GLN A 16 -21.63 5.86 -5.43
CA GLN A 16 -21.96 5.19 -4.16
C GLN A 16 -20.89 4.16 -3.78
N VAL A 17 -20.36 3.42 -4.77
CA VAL A 17 -19.24 2.49 -4.55
C VAL A 17 -18.01 3.24 -4.04
N ASN A 18 -17.64 4.34 -4.69
CA ASN A 18 -16.48 5.15 -4.28
C ASN A 18 -16.67 5.74 -2.87
N ALA A 19 -17.88 6.24 -2.55
CA ALA A 19 -18.19 6.75 -1.22
C ALA A 19 -18.07 5.64 -0.14
N ALA A 20 -18.54 4.44 -0.44
CA ALA A 20 -18.40 3.30 0.47
C ALA A 20 -16.93 2.88 0.66
N ILE A 21 -16.13 2.85 -0.42
CA ILE A 21 -14.68 2.57 -0.34
C ILE A 21 -13.97 3.62 0.52
N LEU A 22 -14.28 4.91 0.33
CA LEU A 22 -13.69 6.00 1.11
C LEU A 22 -14.07 5.89 2.59
N SER A 23 -15.34 5.60 2.91
CA SER A 23 -15.77 5.41 4.29
C SER A 23 -15.05 4.24 4.98
N VAL A 24 -14.85 3.12 4.28
CA VAL A 24 -14.06 2.00 4.81
C VAL A 24 -12.60 2.39 4.97
N LEU A 25 -12.03 3.14 4.01
CA LEU A 25 -10.66 3.62 4.08
C LEU A 25 -10.45 4.50 5.31
N GLU A 26 -11.26 5.53 5.49
CA GLU A 26 -11.26 6.45 6.64
C GLU A 26 -11.33 5.71 7.98
N GLY A 27 -12.18 4.69 8.07
CA GLY A 27 -12.27 3.85 9.28
C GLY A 27 -11.00 3.04 9.59
N ARG A 28 -10.16 2.78 8.59
CA ARG A 28 -8.89 2.03 8.71
C ARG A 28 -7.65 2.92 8.76
N GLU A 29 -7.74 4.21 8.40
CA GLU A 29 -6.60 5.14 8.42
C GLU A 29 -5.86 5.14 9.77
N PRO A 30 -6.53 5.21 10.94
CA PRO A 30 -5.82 5.16 12.23
C PRO A 30 -5.04 3.86 12.45
N GLN A 31 -5.51 2.74 11.91
CA GLN A 31 -4.79 1.47 11.98
C GLN A 31 -3.49 1.53 11.16
N PHE A 32 -3.58 2.08 9.94
CA PHE A 32 -2.41 2.23 9.07
C PHE A 32 -1.40 3.22 9.63
N GLU A 33 -1.86 4.36 10.16
CA GLU A 33 -1.01 5.35 10.84
C GLU A 33 -0.24 4.74 12.00
N ASN A 34 -0.93 4.03 12.90
CA ASN A 34 -0.28 3.34 14.02
C ASN A 34 0.72 2.30 13.54
N MET A 35 0.42 1.57 12.46
CA MET A 35 1.33 0.57 11.91
C MET A 35 2.61 1.19 11.33
N VAL A 36 2.50 2.26 10.54
CA VAL A 36 3.66 2.87 9.88
C VAL A 36 4.60 3.59 10.85
N GLN A 37 4.12 3.97 12.04
CA GLN A 37 4.97 4.55 13.09
C GLN A 37 6.11 3.62 13.53
N PHE A 38 5.97 2.31 13.33
CA PHE A 38 7.01 1.33 13.65
C PHE A 38 8.01 1.11 12.51
N PHE A 39 7.86 1.80 11.37
CA PHE A 39 8.76 1.66 10.25
C PHE A 39 9.89 2.69 10.30
N THR A 40 11.06 2.27 9.84
CA THR A 40 12.14 3.21 9.55
C THR A 40 11.76 4.06 8.34
N GLU A 41 12.36 5.24 8.21
CA GLU A 41 12.13 6.15 7.08
C GLU A 41 12.35 5.45 5.72
N ASN A 42 13.36 4.59 5.63
CA ASN A 42 13.64 3.85 4.40
C ASN A 42 12.58 2.79 4.07
N GLN A 43 12.06 2.08 5.08
CA GLN A 43 10.95 1.12 4.90
C GLN A 43 9.67 1.85 4.45
N PHE A 44 9.33 2.94 5.13
CA PHE A 44 8.14 3.71 4.80
C PHE A 44 8.24 4.38 3.42
N SER A 45 9.41 4.92 3.07
CA SER A 45 9.65 5.52 1.75
C SER A 45 9.56 4.48 0.63
N LEU A 46 10.13 3.29 0.83
CA LEU A 46 10.00 2.20 -0.14
C LEU A 46 8.54 1.75 -0.31
N LEU A 47 7.79 1.66 0.78
CA LEU A 47 6.38 1.26 0.75
C LEU A 47 5.54 2.28 -0.03
N LYS A 48 5.74 3.58 0.21
CA LYS A 48 5.10 4.65 -0.59
C LYS A 48 5.48 4.60 -2.07
N ALA A 49 6.75 4.33 -2.38
CA ALA A 49 7.22 4.23 -3.76
C ALA A 49 6.54 3.07 -4.52
N ILE A 50 6.42 1.90 -3.89
CA ILE A 50 5.71 0.74 -4.45
C ILE A 50 4.22 1.06 -4.65
N ALA A 51 3.57 1.71 -3.67
CA ALA A 51 2.19 2.15 -3.83
C ALA A 51 2.04 3.04 -5.06
N LYS A 52 2.86 4.08 -5.18
CA LYS A 52 2.77 5.09 -6.24
C LYS A 52 2.90 4.48 -7.64
N ASP A 53 3.84 3.56 -7.82
CA ASP A 53 4.06 2.88 -9.11
C ASP A 53 3.12 1.69 -9.32
N SER A 54 2.33 1.33 -8.31
CA SER A 54 1.41 0.18 -8.24
C SER A 54 2.06 -1.21 -8.35
N ILE A 55 3.03 -1.36 -9.27
CA ILE A 55 3.83 -2.58 -9.41
C ILE A 55 5.27 -2.22 -9.79
N VAL A 56 6.23 -2.83 -9.09
CA VAL A 56 7.66 -2.52 -9.26
C VAL A 56 8.44 -3.79 -9.55
N ALA A 57 8.91 -3.98 -10.77
CA ALA A 57 9.69 -5.17 -11.14
C ALA A 57 11.08 -5.21 -10.46
N GLN A 58 11.75 -4.06 -10.37
CA GLN A 58 13.13 -3.95 -9.86
C GLN A 58 13.27 -2.82 -8.83
N PRO A 59 12.83 -3.04 -7.57
CA PRO A 59 12.90 -2.02 -6.52
C PRO A 59 14.33 -1.65 -6.14
N THR A 60 15.32 -2.50 -6.43
CA THR A 60 16.74 -2.21 -6.18
C THR A 60 17.45 -1.56 -7.37
N SER A 61 16.74 -1.27 -8.47
CA SER A 61 17.34 -0.63 -9.65
C SER A 61 17.74 0.81 -9.34
N GLY A 62 18.90 1.24 -9.86
CA GLY A 62 19.37 2.62 -9.67
C GLY A 62 18.38 3.67 -10.19
N LYS A 63 17.62 3.34 -11.24
CA LYS A 63 16.55 4.20 -11.79
C LYS A 63 15.45 4.42 -10.75
N PHE A 64 14.84 3.35 -10.25
CA PHE A 64 13.76 3.42 -9.26
C PHE A 64 14.21 4.12 -7.96
N ILE A 65 15.40 3.78 -7.48
CA ILE A 65 16.00 4.40 -6.29
C ILE A 65 16.13 5.91 -6.47
N LYS A 66 16.61 6.36 -7.63
CA LYS A 66 16.79 7.78 -7.93
C LYS A 66 15.44 8.50 -8.09
N GLU A 67 14.48 7.89 -8.77
CA GLU A 67 13.14 8.47 -9.03
C GLU A 67 12.38 8.71 -7.72
N HIS A 68 12.44 7.75 -6.80
CA HIS A 68 11.76 7.84 -5.50
C HIS A 68 12.65 8.33 -4.35
N LYS A 69 13.87 8.79 -4.67
CA LYS A 69 14.86 9.29 -3.70
C LYS A 69 15.10 8.33 -2.53
N LEU A 70 15.12 7.03 -2.82
CA LEU A 70 15.33 5.99 -1.83
C LEU A 70 16.81 5.93 -1.43
N SER A 71 17.07 5.20 -0.34
CA SER A 71 18.43 4.84 0.03
C SER A 71 19.10 3.97 -1.04
N GLY A 72 20.41 3.75 -0.93
CA GLY A 72 21.13 2.86 -1.84
C GLY A 72 20.55 1.43 -1.91
N ALA A 73 20.92 0.70 -2.96
CA ALA A 73 20.32 -0.60 -3.30
C ALA A 73 20.36 -1.63 -2.16
N SER A 74 21.45 -1.68 -1.38
CA SER A 74 21.57 -2.57 -0.22
C SER A 74 20.54 -2.27 0.87
N SER A 75 20.34 -0.98 1.18
CA SER A 75 19.34 -0.55 2.17
C SER A 75 17.92 -0.81 1.68
N VAL A 76 17.65 -0.59 0.40
CA VAL A 76 16.34 -0.89 -0.21
C VAL A 76 16.07 -2.39 -0.19
N LYS A 77 17.06 -3.24 -0.48
CA LYS A 77 16.93 -4.70 -0.40
C LYS A 77 16.61 -5.17 1.03
N ALA A 78 17.27 -4.58 2.04
CA ALA A 78 17.00 -4.90 3.44
C ALA A 78 15.59 -4.46 3.87
N ALA A 79 15.16 -3.26 3.47
CA ALA A 79 13.80 -2.79 3.72
C ALA A 79 12.75 -3.66 3.03
N LEU A 80 12.97 -4.01 1.76
CA LEU A 80 12.07 -4.87 0.99
C LEU A 80 11.84 -6.21 1.69
N LYS A 81 12.92 -6.86 2.12
CA LYS A 81 12.83 -8.12 2.86
C LYS A 81 11.96 -8.00 4.11
N ILE A 82 12.13 -6.93 4.89
CA ILE A 82 11.33 -6.72 6.11
C ILE A 82 9.85 -6.48 5.76
N LEU A 83 9.57 -5.77 4.66
CA LEU A 83 8.20 -5.53 4.21
C LEU A 83 7.53 -6.82 3.67
N GLU A 84 8.30 -7.70 3.03
CA GLU A 84 7.85 -9.05 2.63
C GLU A 84 7.60 -9.93 3.85
N ASP A 85 8.53 -9.99 4.81
CA ASP A 85 8.42 -10.78 6.04
C ASP A 85 7.22 -10.33 6.90
N LYS A 86 6.81 -9.07 6.78
CA LYS A 86 5.62 -8.50 7.43
C LYS A 86 4.34 -8.61 6.59
N GLU A 87 4.40 -9.27 5.43
CA GLU A 87 3.27 -9.46 4.51
C GLU A 87 2.65 -8.16 3.98
N LEU A 88 3.42 -7.07 3.96
CA LEU A 88 2.97 -5.76 3.48
C LEU A 88 3.19 -5.62 1.96
N VAL A 89 4.26 -6.24 1.47
CA VAL A 89 4.63 -6.28 0.06
C VAL A 89 4.68 -7.74 -0.38
N TYR A 90 4.13 -8.01 -1.55
CA TYR A 90 4.12 -9.35 -2.14
C TYR A 90 4.82 -9.35 -3.49
N ARG A 91 5.56 -10.43 -3.76
CA ARG A 91 6.23 -10.63 -5.05
C ARG A 91 5.33 -11.41 -6.00
N THR A 92 5.02 -10.80 -7.13
CA THR A 92 4.31 -11.42 -8.26
C THR A 92 5.29 -11.73 -9.40
N ASN A 93 4.79 -12.33 -10.49
CA ASN A 93 5.58 -12.54 -11.71
C ASN A 93 5.99 -11.23 -12.38
N GLU A 94 5.20 -10.16 -12.22
CA GLU A 94 5.40 -8.86 -12.85
C GLU A 94 6.21 -7.89 -11.96
N GLY A 95 6.24 -8.13 -10.65
CA GLY A 95 6.97 -7.30 -9.70
C GLY A 95 6.39 -7.33 -8.29
N TYR A 96 6.85 -6.38 -7.47
CA TYR A 96 6.42 -6.19 -6.09
C TYR A 96 5.20 -5.27 -6.04
N VAL A 97 4.21 -5.66 -5.24
CA VAL A 97 2.95 -4.94 -5.05
C VAL A 97 2.60 -4.85 -3.56
N ILE A 98 1.81 -3.86 -3.18
CA ILE A 98 1.24 -3.81 -1.82
C ILE A 98 0.10 -4.81 -1.71
N TYR A 99 0.13 -5.63 -0.65
CA TYR A 99 -0.84 -6.69 -0.44
C TYR A 99 -2.23 -6.15 -0.10
N ASP A 100 -2.34 -5.29 0.91
CA ASP A 100 -3.62 -4.71 1.31
C ASP A 100 -4.04 -3.56 0.36
N ARG A 101 -5.17 -3.74 -0.33
CA ARG A 101 -5.69 -2.76 -1.30
C ARG A 101 -6.09 -1.43 -0.68
N PHE A 102 -6.60 -1.43 0.56
CA PHE A 102 -6.93 -0.18 1.25
C PHE A 102 -5.66 0.53 1.70
N MET A 103 -4.64 -0.21 2.13
CA MET A 103 -3.34 0.38 2.44
C MET A 103 -2.69 0.98 1.19
N ASP A 104 -2.75 0.30 0.04
CA ASP A 104 -2.29 0.83 -1.26
C ASP A 104 -2.99 2.16 -1.59
N LEU A 105 -4.32 2.21 -1.43
CA LEU A 105 -5.10 3.43 -1.64
C LEU A 105 -4.76 4.54 -0.65
N TRP A 106 -4.55 4.21 0.63
CA TRP A 106 -4.17 5.18 1.65
C TRP A 106 -2.79 5.77 1.37
N LEU A 107 -1.79 4.93 1.06
CA LEU A 107 -0.42 5.37 0.74
C LEU A 107 -0.33 6.24 -0.52
N LYS A 108 -1.24 6.06 -1.47
CA LYS A 108 -1.34 6.90 -2.68
C LYS A 108 -1.89 8.30 -2.39
N ARG A 109 -2.56 8.51 -1.25
CA ARG A 109 -3.19 9.78 -0.86
C ARG A 109 -2.28 10.67 -0.02
N ILE A 110 -1.22 10.12 0.56
CA ILE A 110 -0.25 10.82 1.42
C ILE A 110 1.07 11.11 0.70
#